data_AF-A0A6B2C6C4-F1
#
_entry.id   AF-A0A6B2C6C4-F1
#
_cell.length_a   1.000
_cell.length_b   1.000
_cell.length_c   1.000
_cell.angle_alpha   90.00
_cell.angle_beta   90.00
_cell.angle_gamma   90.00
#
_symmetry.space_group_name_H-M   'P 1'
#
loop_
_entity.id
_entity.type
_entity.pdbx_description
1 polymer ?
#
loop_
_entity_poly.entity_id
_entity_poly.type
_entity_poly.pdbx_seq_one_letter_code
_entity_poly.pdbx_strand_id
1 'polypeptide(L)'
;MTNINDVNSNYVRDSLVIKDPTVRLIVELYNASLKIWRYVNNIYVPALIMHGKKDRVVPPQASIMLYEKIPSTDKKLVLFENSKHELINDLEKEKNH
;
A
#
# COMPACT_ATOMS: atom_id res chain seq x y z
N MET A 1 -8.81 3.08 8.04
CA MET A 1 -7.66 2.25 7.64
C MET A 1 -8.11 0.97 6.97
N THR A 2 -9.08 0.26 7.56
CA THR A 2 -9.72 -0.96 7.03
C THR A 2 -11.24 -0.79 6.93
N ASN A 3 -11.98 -1.82 6.50
CA ASN A 3 -13.45 -1.87 6.64
C ASN A 3 -13.94 -2.41 7.99
N ILE A 4 -13.06 -2.73 8.94
CA ILE A 4 -13.43 -3.31 10.23
C ILE A 4 -13.36 -2.22 11.31
N ASN A 5 -14.50 -1.87 11.91
CA ASN A 5 -14.59 -0.75 12.87
C ASN A 5 -13.77 -0.97 14.14
N ASP A 6 -13.75 -2.20 14.68
CA ASP A 6 -12.98 -2.50 15.89
C ASP A 6 -11.48 -2.39 15.66
N VAL A 7 -11.01 -2.86 14.50
CA VAL A 7 -9.60 -2.70 14.07
C VAL A 7 -9.25 -1.22 13.98
N ASN A 8 -10.08 -0.42 13.30
CA ASN A 8 -9.85 1.03 13.20
C ASN A 8 -9.87 1.71 14.58
N SER A 9 -10.75 1.29 15.49
CA SER A 9 -10.86 1.87 16.84
C SER A 9 -9.65 1.52 17.71
N ASN A 10 -9.16 0.29 17.61
CA ASN A 10 -7.94 -0.14 18.30
C ASN A 10 -6.72 0.62 17.79
N TYR A 11 -6.60 0.81 16.47
CA TYR A 11 -5.53 1.61 15.87
C TYR A 11 -5.49 3.04 16.41
N VAL A 12 -6.63 3.72 16.53
CA VAL A 12 -6.71 5.10 17.05
C VAL A 12 -6.31 5.17 18.53
N ARG A 13 -6.63 4.13 19.31
CA ARG A 13 -6.33 4.05 20.75
C ARG A 13 -4.90 3.63 21.05
N ASP A 14 -4.22 2.99 20.09
CA ASP A 14 -2.85 2.54 20.25
C ASP A 14 -1.91 3.73 20.55
N SER A 15 -1.19 3.63 21.67
CA SER A 15 -0.20 4.63 22.11
C SER A 15 1.09 4.59 21.30
N LEU A 16 1.36 3.48 20.59
CA LEU A 16 2.54 3.31 19.74
C LEU A 16 2.34 3.90 18.34
N VAL A 17 1.10 4.24 17.96
CA VAL A 17 0.79 4.90 16.69
C VAL A 17 1.09 6.40 16.79
N ILE A 18 1.93 6.88 15.87
CA ILE A 18 2.23 8.31 15.73
C ILE A 18 0.98 9.03 15.20
N LYS A 19 0.46 10.00 15.98
CA LYS A 19 -0.75 10.78 15.64
C LYS A 19 -0.41 12.12 14.97
N ASP A 20 0.73 12.70 15.34
CA ASP A 20 1.20 14.00 14.85
C ASP A 20 2.62 13.86 14.27
N PRO A 21 2.75 13.40 13.00
CA PRO A 21 4.05 13.27 12.37
C PRO A 21 4.69 14.65 12.14
N THR A 22 6.01 14.72 12.27
CA THR A 22 6.74 15.98 12.00
C THR A 22 6.69 16.33 10.51
N VAL A 23 6.70 17.63 10.19
CA VAL A 23 6.76 18.11 8.79
C VAL A 23 7.96 17.51 8.06
N ARG A 24 9.11 17.39 8.75
CA ARG A 24 10.32 16.79 8.15
C ARG A 24 10.08 15.34 7.73
N LEU A 25 9.42 14.54 8.58
CA LEU A 25 9.10 13.15 8.25
C LEU A 25 8.20 13.08 7.00
N ILE A 26 7.15 13.91 6.93
CA ILE A 26 6.24 13.96 5.77
C ILE A 26 7.01 14.30 4.49
N VAL A 27 7.86 15.32 4.53
CA VAL A 27 8.66 15.76 3.37
C VAL A 27 9.62 14.67 2.90
N GLU A 28 10.30 13.97 3.82
CA GLU A 28 11.22 12.91 3.44
C GLU A 28 10.51 11.69 2.86
N LEU A 29 9.35 11.30 3.40
CA LEU A 29 8.52 10.23 2.83
C LEU A 29 8.04 10.58 1.41
N TYR A 30 7.60 11.83 1.21
CA TYR A 30 7.21 12.31 -0.12
C TYR A 30 8.39 12.25 -1.10
N ASN A 31 9.55 12.80 -0.73
CA ASN A 31 10.76 12.79 -1.55
C ASN A 31 11.24 11.36 -1.87
N ALA A 32 11.16 10.44 -0.90
CA ALA A 32 11.51 9.04 -1.11
C ALA A 32 10.56 8.38 -2.12
N SER A 33 9.26 8.62 -2.00
CA SER A 33 8.25 8.07 -2.92
C SER A 33 8.42 8.57 -4.37
N LEU A 34 8.97 9.78 -4.57
CA LEU A 34 9.34 10.26 -5.90
C LEU A 34 10.63 9.62 -6.43
N LYS A 35 11.65 9.49 -5.56
CA LYS A 35 12.97 8.96 -5.94
C LYS A 35 12.91 7.49 -6.36
N ILE A 36 12.07 6.67 -5.72
CA ILE A 36 12.02 5.22 -5.97
C ILE A 36 11.67 4.88 -7.43
N TRP A 37 10.88 5.72 -8.11
CA TRP A 37 10.50 5.55 -9.52
C TRP A 37 11.68 5.51 -10.49
N ARG A 38 12.85 6.01 -10.10
CA ARG A 38 14.07 5.93 -10.91
C ARG A 38 14.66 4.51 -10.96
N TYR A 39 14.26 3.65 -10.03
CA TYR A 39 14.83 2.32 -9.84
C TYR A 39 13.85 1.18 -10.13
N VAL A 40 12.57 1.46 -10.41
CA VAL A 40 11.57 0.40 -10.66
C VAL A 40 11.93 -0.49 -11.86
N ASN A 41 12.64 0.06 -12.85
CA ASN A 41 13.14 -0.69 -14.01
C ASN A 41 14.26 -1.68 -13.66
N ASN A 42 14.70 -1.73 -12.39
CA ASN A 42 15.71 -2.69 -11.91
C ASN A 42 15.07 -3.89 -11.19
N ILE A 43 13.75 -4.00 -11.14
CA ILE A 43 13.03 -5.06 -10.43
C ILE A 43 12.72 -6.21 -11.40
N TYR A 44 13.63 -7.19 -11.46
CA TYR A 44 13.52 -8.37 -12.34
C TYR A 44 13.02 -9.65 -11.63
N VAL A 45 12.90 -9.62 -10.31
CA VAL A 45 12.51 -10.78 -9.50
C VAL A 45 11.00 -11.04 -9.57
N PRO A 46 10.53 -12.27 -9.32
CA PRO A 46 9.11 -12.56 -9.19
C PRO A 46 8.43 -11.61 -8.20
N ALA A 47 7.26 -11.08 -8.57
CA ALA A 47 6.61 -10.01 -7.81
C ALA A 47 5.10 -10.19 -7.68
N LEU A 48 4.60 -10.15 -6.44
CA LEU A 48 3.18 -10.00 -6.13
C LEU A 48 2.90 -8.58 -5.66
N ILE A 49 2.05 -7.87 -6.40
CA ILE A 49 1.60 -6.52 -6.06
C ILE A 49 0.14 -6.61 -5.64
N MET A 50 -0.18 -6.10 -4.44
CA MET A 50 -1.53 -6.13 -3.87
C MET A 50 -1.97 -4.71 -3.53
N HIS A 51 -3.23 -4.37 -3.83
CA HIS A 51 -3.76 -3.04 -3.52
C HIS A 51 -5.27 -3.04 -3.31
N GLY A 52 -5.78 -2.25 -2.35
CA GLY A 52 -7.21 -2.09 -2.10
C GLY A 52 -7.83 -1.00 -2.97
N LYS A 53 -8.88 -1.28 -3.76
CA LYS A 53 -9.48 -0.28 -4.65
C LYS A 53 -10.15 0.88 -3.91
N LYS A 54 -10.44 0.71 -2.61
CA LYS A 54 -10.99 1.76 -1.74
C LYS A 54 -9.91 2.41 -0.85
N ASP A 55 -8.63 2.20 -1.16
CA ASP A 55 -7.53 2.90 -0.49
C ASP A 55 -7.66 4.42 -0.72
N ARG A 56 -7.64 5.18 0.39
CA ARG A 56 -7.70 6.65 0.40
C ARG A 56 -6.38 7.28 0.85
N VAL A 57 -5.39 6.47 1.19
CA VAL A 57 -4.05 6.86 1.61
C VAL A 57 -3.12 6.84 0.40
N VAL A 58 -3.12 5.74 -0.35
CA VAL A 58 -2.35 5.61 -1.59
C VAL A 58 -3.30 5.25 -2.73
N PRO A 59 -3.27 5.96 -3.87
CA PRO A 59 -4.16 5.65 -4.99
C PRO A 59 -3.75 4.32 -5.67
N PRO A 60 -4.71 3.45 -6.05
CA PRO A 60 -4.42 2.17 -6.71
C PRO A 60 -3.66 2.31 -8.04
N GLN A 61 -3.77 3.47 -8.69
CA GLN A 61 -3.02 3.80 -9.90
C GLN A 61 -1.50 3.68 -9.70
N ALA A 62 -0.99 3.94 -8.49
CA ALA A 62 0.44 3.78 -8.21
C ALA A 62 0.88 2.31 -8.35
N SER A 63 0.07 1.35 -7.86
CA SER A 63 0.37 -0.08 -8.00
C SER A 63 0.17 -0.59 -9.44
N ILE A 64 -0.80 -0.04 -10.17
CA ILE A 64 -1.00 -0.33 -11.60
C ILE A 64 0.23 0.12 -12.39
N MET A 65 0.67 1.37 -12.20
CA MET A 65 1.87 1.90 -12.85
C MET A 65 3.13 1.13 -12.46
N LEU A 66 3.25 0.66 -11.22
CA LEU A 66 4.37 -0.18 -10.79
C LEU A 66 4.37 -1.51 -11.55
N TYR A 67 3.22 -2.19 -11.61
CA TYR A 67 3.06 -3.45 -12.34
C TYR A 67 3.46 -3.29 -13.81
N GLU A 68 3.06 -2.20 -14.47
CA GLU A 68 3.40 -1.93 -15.87
C GLU A 68 4.90 -1.69 -16.06
N LYS A 69 5.55 -0.95 -15.15
CA LYS A 69 6.95 -0.52 -15.31
C LYS A 69 7.99 -1.56 -14.95
N ILE A 70 7.75 -2.44 -13.98
CA ILE A 70 8.77 -3.40 -13.56
C ILE A 70 9.05 -4.42 -14.69
N PRO A 71 10.31 -4.75 -15.00
CA PRO A 71 10.66 -5.68 -16.09
C PRO A 71 10.49 -7.16 -15.71
N SER A 72 10.15 -7.47 -14.46
CA SER A 72 9.87 -8.85 -14.05
C SER A 72 8.86 -9.54 -14.97
N THR A 73 9.20 -10.75 -15.41
CA THR A 73 8.36 -11.58 -16.29
C THR A 73 7.33 -12.39 -15.50
N ASP A 74 7.65 -12.74 -14.25
CA ASP A 74 6.73 -13.40 -13.31
C ASP A 74 6.18 -12.36 -12.33
N LYS A 75 5.09 -11.70 -12.72
CA LYS A 75 4.46 -10.67 -11.89
C LYS A 75 2.96 -10.79 -11.90
N LYS A 76 2.35 -10.53 -10.74
CA LYS A 76 0.90 -10.52 -10.56
C LYS A 76 0.46 -9.24 -9.85
N LEU A 77 -0.60 -8.62 -10.36
CA LEU A 77 -1.31 -7.54 -9.68
C LEU A 77 -2.66 -8.07 -9.19
N VAL A 78 -2.95 -7.85 -7.91
CA VAL A 78 -4.23 -8.19 -7.29
C VAL A 78 -4.85 -6.92 -6.72
N LEU A 79 -6.04 -6.58 -7.24
CA LEU A 79 -6.83 -5.46 -6.77
C LEU A 79 -8.03 -5.97 -5.98
N PHE A 80 -8.11 -5.57 -4.71
CA PHE A 80 -9.19 -5.96 -3.81
C PHE A 80 -10.34 -4.95 -3.92
N GLU A 81 -11.48 -5.39 -4.44
CA GLU A 81 -12.62 -4.51 -4.78
C GLU A 81 -13.16 -3.72 -3.59
N ASN A 82 -13.15 -4.32 -2.40
CA ASN A 82 -13.75 -3.71 -1.23
C ASN A 82 -12.74 -3.25 -0.19
N SER A 83 -11.48 -3.67 -0.29
CA SER A 83 -10.46 -3.37 0.72
C SER A 83 -9.91 -1.95 0.60
N LYS A 84 -9.47 -1.42 1.75
CA LYS A 84 -8.81 -0.12 1.90
C LYS A 84 -7.28 -0.31 1.97
N HIS A 85 -6.58 0.57 2.69
CA HIS A 85 -5.12 0.64 2.75
C HIS A 85 -4.50 -0.60 3.42
N GLU A 86 -5.09 -1.06 4.52
CA GLU A 86 -4.50 -2.09 5.38
C GLU A 86 -5.10 -3.46 5.07
N LEU A 87 -4.68 -4.04 3.94
CA LEU A 87 -5.23 -5.29 3.39
C LEU A 87 -5.19 -6.47 4.38
N ILE A 88 -4.12 -6.59 5.15
CA ILE A 88 -3.89 -7.71 6.07
C ILE A 88 -4.95 -7.77 7.18
N ASN A 89 -5.45 -6.60 7.58
CA ASN A 89 -6.46 -6.46 8.63
C ASN A 89 -7.84 -6.06 8.06
N ASP A 90 -8.06 -6.26 6.75
CA ASP A 90 -9.32 -5.96 6.09
C ASP A 90 -10.19 -7.21 5.86
N LEU A 91 -11.43 -7.00 5.41
CA LEU A 91 -12.44 -8.04 5.22
C LEU A 91 -12.04 -9.09 4.18
N GLU A 92 -11.22 -8.73 3.19
CA GLU A 92 -10.83 -9.63 2.11
C GLU A 92 -9.46 -10.29 2.34
N LYS A 93 -8.93 -10.25 3.57
CA LYS A 93 -7.62 -10.82 3.92
C LYS A 93 -7.42 -12.28 3.48
N GLU A 94 -8.50 -13.08 3.47
CA GLU A 94 -8.46 -14.51 3.10
C GLU A 94 -8.59 -14.78 1.59
N LYS A 95 -8.90 -13.78 0.75
CA LYS A 95 -9.25 -14.02 -0.67
C LYS A 95 -8.08 -14.48 -1.56
N ASN A 96 -6.86 -14.56 -1.05
CA ASN A 96 -5.66 -14.94 -1.83
C ASN A 96 -4.67 -15.84 -1.05
N HIS A 97 -5.16 -16.63 -0.10
CA HIS A 97 -4.37 -17.71 0.53
C HIS A 97 -4.47 -19.01 -0.26
#